data_AF-A0A520QVZ0-F1
#
_entry.id   AF-A0A520QVZ0-F1
#
_cell.length_a   1.000
_cell.length_b   1.000
_cell.length_c   1.000
_cell.angle_alpha   90.00
_cell.angle_beta   90.00
_cell.angle_gamma   90.00
#
_symmetry.space_group_name_H-M   'P 1'
#
loop_
_entity.id
_entity.type
_entity.pdbx_description
1 polymer ?
#
loop_
_entity_poly.entity_id
_entity_poly.type
_entity_poly.pdbx_seq_one_letter_code
_entity_poly.pdbx_strand_id
1 'polypeptide(L)'
;MRAPVLGGACLLFLLAGCGGGVDSDAAARAAYLGLDDMVEEAMNLGFDGFNAATSANIPEQSAMGDESGTLVVTGQVDQGSSPNKEMRLRAALTDYQDVVLVEDELVIVYDSVDAPLELDLSLRGVPDGTLQGTLTGALEMTGDITGSVVLDLTIEGDIEPDPMDEARVRRVPGTTTIRGTATSPYGVFEVDVVR
;
A
#
# COMPACT_ATOMS: atom_id res chain seq x y z
N MET A 1 9.72 72.13 -9.93
CA MET A 1 9.34 71.37 -11.14
C MET A 1 8.55 70.14 -10.68
N ARG A 2 7.29 70.02 -11.16
CA ARG A 2 6.40 68.84 -11.27
C ARG A 2 6.42 67.74 -10.16
N ALA A 3 5.31 67.63 -9.41
CA ALA A 3 4.80 66.38 -8.79
C ALA A 3 4.07 65.51 -9.86
N PRO A 4 3.78 64.19 -9.66
CA PRO A 4 2.59 63.70 -8.92
C PRO A 4 2.73 62.29 -8.22
N VAL A 5 2.03 62.01 -7.09
CA VAL A 5 0.78 61.20 -6.86
C VAL A 5 0.94 59.65 -6.83
N LEU A 6 0.07 59.00 -6.02
CA LEU A 6 -0.28 57.56 -5.87
C LEU A 6 0.54 56.79 -4.80
N GLY A 7 -0.03 56.03 -3.86
CA GLY A 7 -1.33 55.35 -3.78
C GLY A 7 -1.11 53.83 -3.66
N GLY A 8 -1.80 53.13 -2.75
CA GLY A 8 -1.85 51.66 -2.69
C GLY A 8 -1.61 51.12 -1.28
N ALA A 9 -2.64 50.85 -0.47
CA ALA A 9 -3.60 49.74 -0.54
C ALA A 9 -3.00 48.39 -0.09
N CYS A 10 -3.68 47.79 0.89
CA CYS A 10 -3.50 46.47 1.46
C CYS A 10 -3.14 45.38 0.45
N LEU A 11 -2.34 44.39 0.86
CA LEU A 11 -2.61 43.01 0.47
C LEU A 11 -2.15 42.07 1.59
N LEU A 12 -3.14 41.58 2.34
CA LEU A 12 -3.07 40.35 3.13
C LEU A 12 -2.73 39.20 2.18
N PHE A 13 -1.53 38.63 2.29
CA PHE A 13 -1.27 37.31 1.72
C PHE A 13 -1.77 36.26 2.72
N LEU A 14 -3.08 36.00 2.64
CA LEU A 14 -3.65 34.72 3.03
C LEU A 14 -3.05 33.66 2.09
N LEU A 15 -2.06 32.92 2.59
CA LEU A 15 -1.73 31.61 2.04
C LEU A 15 -2.89 30.68 2.40
N ALA A 16 -3.96 30.78 1.62
CA ALA A 16 -4.91 29.69 1.47
C ALA A 16 -4.16 28.59 0.72
N GLY A 17 -3.57 27.66 1.47
CA GLY A 17 -3.27 26.34 0.96
C GLY A 17 -4.60 25.70 0.59
N CYS A 18 -5.00 25.86 -0.67
CA CYS A 18 -5.96 24.99 -1.30
C CYS A 18 -5.28 23.62 -1.32
N GLY A 19 -5.51 22.83 -0.26
CA GLY A 19 -5.37 21.38 -0.35
C GLY A 19 -6.36 20.97 -1.42
N GLY A 20 -5.82 20.71 -2.62
CA GLY A 20 -6.59 20.16 -3.71
C GLY A 20 -7.13 18.83 -3.22
N GLY A 21 -8.43 18.83 -2.90
CA GLY A 21 -9.16 17.57 -2.93
C GLY A 21 -8.99 16.97 -4.33
N VAL A 22 -9.31 15.70 -4.45
CA VAL A 22 -9.14 14.94 -5.68
C VAL A 22 -10.04 15.50 -6.79
N ASP A 23 -9.62 16.60 -7.43
CA ASP A 23 -10.46 17.39 -8.34
C ASP A 23 -10.38 16.86 -9.78
N SER A 24 -9.65 15.76 -10.00
CA SER A 24 -9.55 15.09 -11.30
C SER A 24 -9.41 13.58 -11.15
N ASP A 25 -10.02 12.84 -12.08
CA ASP A 25 -9.88 11.38 -12.20
C ASP A 25 -8.41 10.95 -12.32
N ALA A 26 -7.53 11.82 -12.83
CA ALA A 26 -6.11 11.57 -12.97
C ALA A 26 -5.37 11.56 -11.62
N ALA A 27 -5.64 12.54 -10.75
CA ALA A 27 -5.10 12.57 -9.39
C ALA A 27 -5.62 11.38 -8.56
N ALA A 28 -6.91 11.06 -8.69
CA ALA A 28 -7.50 9.88 -8.04
C ALA A 28 -6.77 8.60 -8.46
N ARG A 29 -6.63 8.39 -9.77
CA ARG A 29 -5.93 7.24 -10.33
C ARG A 29 -4.46 7.18 -9.89
N ALA A 30 -3.76 8.31 -9.82
CA ALA A 30 -2.38 8.39 -9.36
C ALA A 30 -2.21 7.89 -7.92
N ALA A 31 -3.05 8.40 -7.02
CA ALA A 31 -3.09 8.00 -5.62
C ALA A 31 -3.31 6.49 -5.42
N TYR A 32 -4.21 5.92 -6.23
CA TYR A 32 -4.54 4.50 -6.17
C TYR A 32 -3.51 3.60 -6.86
N LEU A 33 -2.75 4.13 -7.81
CA LEU A 33 -1.57 3.45 -8.30
C LEU A 33 -0.48 3.42 -7.24
N GLY A 34 -0.19 4.52 -6.52
CA GLY A 34 0.83 4.54 -5.46
C GLY A 34 0.56 3.59 -4.28
N LEU A 35 -0.66 3.07 -4.13
CA LEU A 35 -0.94 1.97 -3.18
C LEU A 35 -0.24 0.66 -3.56
N ASP A 36 0.18 0.50 -4.81
CA ASP A 36 0.76 -0.75 -5.29
C ASP A 36 2.11 -1.08 -4.62
N ASP A 37 2.95 -0.08 -4.37
CA ASP A 37 4.20 -0.21 -3.62
C ASP A 37 3.94 -0.64 -2.17
N MET A 38 2.93 -0.06 -1.52
CA MET A 38 2.50 -0.47 -0.18
C MET A 38 1.98 -1.92 -0.15
N VAL A 39 1.19 -2.34 -1.15
CA VAL A 39 0.72 -3.72 -1.25
C VAL A 39 1.91 -4.68 -1.45
N GLU A 40 2.88 -4.28 -2.26
CA GLU A 40 4.11 -5.04 -2.47
C GLU A 40 4.89 -5.21 -1.15
N GLU A 41 5.07 -4.11 -0.41
CA GLU A 41 5.79 -4.12 0.86
C GLU A 41 5.05 -4.95 1.92
N ALA A 42 3.72 -4.86 2.00
CA ALA A 42 2.91 -5.67 2.89
C ALA A 42 3.08 -7.18 2.61
N MET A 43 3.17 -7.57 1.33
CA MET A 43 3.45 -8.95 0.95
C MET A 43 4.88 -9.37 1.34
N ASN A 44 5.89 -8.52 1.09
CA ASN A 44 7.28 -8.80 1.45
C ASN A 44 7.43 -9.03 2.96
N LEU A 45 6.88 -8.13 3.78
CA LEU A 45 6.81 -8.27 5.23
C LEU A 45 6.05 -9.54 5.64
N GLY A 46 5.00 -9.90 4.92
CA GLY A 46 4.29 -11.17 5.10
C GLY A 46 5.19 -12.40 4.93
N PHE A 47 6.00 -12.43 3.87
CA PHE A 47 6.96 -13.52 3.63
C PHE A 47 8.12 -13.52 4.62
N ASP A 48 8.61 -12.36 5.05
CA ASP A 48 9.60 -12.28 6.13
C ASP A 48 9.05 -12.83 7.43
N GLY A 49 7.82 -12.47 7.76
CA GLY A 49 7.09 -13.02 8.89
C GLY A 49 6.88 -14.54 8.78
N PHE A 50 6.50 -15.04 7.61
CA PHE A 50 6.39 -16.47 7.32
C PHE A 50 7.71 -17.21 7.55
N ASN A 51 8.82 -16.67 7.05
CA ASN A 51 10.14 -17.25 7.18
C ASN A 51 10.68 -17.21 8.62
N ALA A 52 10.27 -16.21 9.41
CA ALA A 52 10.64 -16.07 10.81
C ALA A 52 9.72 -16.84 11.78
N ALA A 53 8.56 -17.32 11.31
CA ALA A 53 7.57 -17.97 12.15
C ALA A 53 8.08 -19.30 12.71
N THR A 54 8.08 -19.41 14.04
CA THR A 54 8.35 -20.68 14.76
C THR A 54 7.08 -21.32 15.31
N SER A 55 5.93 -20.70 15.05
CA SER A 55 4.61 -21.12 15.51
C SER A 55 3.55 -20.72 14.48
N ALA A 56 2.28 -21.02 14.77
CA ALA A 56 1.16 -20.56 13.95
C ALA A 56 1.07 -19.03 13.85
N ASN A 57 1.64 -18.30 14.83
CA ASN A 57 1.68 -16.84 14.80
C ASN A 57 2.94 -16.38 14.06
N ILE A 58 2.73 -15.46 13.12
CA ILE A 58 3.80 -14.75 12.45
C ILE A 58 4.27 -13.61 13.36
N PRO A 59 5.59 -13.48 13.62
CA PRO A 59 6.12 -12.34 14.35
C PRO A 59 5.86 -11.04 13.59
N GLU A 60 5.56 -9.97 14.32
CA GLU A 60 5.37 -8.64 13.76
C GLU A 60 6.57 -8.23 12.88
N GLN A 61 6.26 -7.81 11.66
CA GLN A 61 7.20 -7.20 10.73
C GLN A 61 6.76 -5.76 10.47
N SER A 62 7.71 -4.86 10.23
CA SER A 62 7.40 -3.47 9.94
C SER A 62 8.38 -2.83 8.97
N ALA A 63 7.86 -1.85 8.23
CA ALA A 63 8.61 -0.99 7.33
C ALA A 63 8.15 0.47 7.50
N MET A 64 9.01 1.41 7.13
CA MET A 64 8.65 2.82 6.99
C MET A 64 8.23 3.08 5.54
N GLY A 65 7.37 4.08 5.34
CA GLY A 65 7.14 4.62 3.99
C GLY A 65 8.37 5.38 3.50
N ASP A 66 8.32 5.85 2.25
CA ASP A 66 9.43 6.57 1.61
C ASP A 66 9.89 7.78 2.43
N GLU A 67 8.95 8.50 3.05
CA GLU A 67 9.23 9.70 3.84
C GLU A 67 9.11 9.44 5.35
N SER A 68 8.01 8.82 5.78
CA SER A 68 7.74 8.58 7.20
C SER A 68 6.61 7.56 7.45
N GLY A 69 6.16 7.49 8.71
CA GLY A 69 5.10 6.58 9.14
C GLY A 69 5.53 5.12 9.19
N THR A 70 4.55 4.23 9.35
CA THR A 70 4.84 2.80 9.52
C THR A 70 3.74 1.93 8.94
N LEU A 71 4.18 0.90 8.21
CA LEU A 71 3.40 -0.27 7.84
C LEU A 71 3.79 -1.41 8.78
N VAL A 72 2.81 -1.98 9.48
CA VAL A 72 3.01 -3.12 10.40
C VAL A 72 2.21 -4.30 9.90
N VAL A 73 2.89 -5.42 9.65
CA VAL A 73 2.28 -6.69 9.25
C VAL A 73 2.38 -7.71 10.37
N THR A 74 1.23 -8.22 10.78
CA THR A 74 1.11 -9.35 11.73
C THR A 74 0.23 -10.42 11.13
N GLY A 75 0.16 -11.62 11.73
CA GLY A 75 -0.78 -12.61 11.24
C GLY A 75 -0.56 -14.01 11.74
N GLN A 76 -1.15 -14.95 11.01
CA GLN A 76 -1.03 -16.37 11.29
C GLN A 76 -0.78 -17.15 10.00
N VAL A 77 -0.05 -18.25 10.13
CA VAL A 77 0.10 -19.23 9.05
C VAL A 77 -0.21 -20.63 9.57
N ASP A 78 -0.85 -21.41 8.73
CA ASP A 78 -1.16 -22.80 9.02
C ASP A 78 0.09 -23.62 9.33
N GLN A 79 -0.03 -24.49 10.34
CA GLN A 79 1.06 -25.33 10.80
C GLN A 79 0.92 -26.75 10.26
N GLY A 80 2.05 -27.40 10.03
CA GLY A 80 2.13 -28.79 9.63
C GLY A 80 3.02 -29.01 8.40
N SER A 81 3.20 -30.29 8.08
CA SER A 81 4.07 -30.77 7.01
C SER A 81 3.52 -30.51 5.60
N SER A 82 2.28 -30.04 5.46
CA SER A 82 1.67 -29.80 4.14
C SER A 82 2.48 -28.77 3.36
N PRO A 83 2.82 -29.00 2.07
CA PRO A 83 3.41 -27.96 1.22
C PRO A 83 2.40 -26.85 0.87
N ASN A 84 1.12 -27.04 1.19
CA ASN A 84 0.08 -26.04 1.03
C ASN A 84 -0.14 -25.33 2.37
N LYS A 85 -0.11 -24.00 2.38
CA LYS A 85 -0.28 -23.14 3.57
C LYS A 85 -1.33 -22.07 3.31
N GLU A 86 -2.18 -21.82 4.28
CA GLU A 86 -2.98 -20.59 4.32
C GLU A 86 -2.31 -19.62 5.29
N MET A 87 -2.20 -18.36 4.88
CA MET A 87 -1.57 -17.28 5.61
C MET A 87 -2.56 -16.12 5.69
N ARG A 88 -2.88 -15.71 6.91
CA ARG A 88 -3.90 -14.69 7.22
C ARG A 88 -3.19 -13.53 7.89
N LEU A 89 -2.94 -12.47 7.14
CA LEU A 89 -2.14 -11.33 7.54
C LEU A 89 -3.02 -10.10 7.78
N ARG A 90 -2.51 -9.21 8.63
CA ARG A 90 -3.10 -7.91 8.97
C ARG A 90 -2.06 -6.84 8.75
N ALA A 91 -2.32 -5.94 7.82
CA ALA A 91 -1.47 -4.81 7.50
C ALA A 91 -2.08 -3.53 8.09
N ALA A 92 -1.47 -3.01 9.14
CA ALA A 92 -1.88 -1.76 9.80
C ALA A 92 -0.96 -0.63 9.31
N LEU A 93 -1.56 0.49 8.93
CA LEU A 93 -0.84 1.67 8.47
C LEU A 93 -1.09 2.80 9.45
N THR A 94 -0.02 3.49 9.84
CA THR A 94 -0.10 4.65 10.74
C THR A 94 0.82 5.74 10.22
N ASP A 95 0.22 6.85 9.82
CA ASP A 95 0.86 7.99 9.18
C ASP A 95 1.79 7.56 8.02
N TYR A 96 1.52 6.41 7.38
CA TYR A 96 2.42 5.78 6.41
C TYR A 96 2.51 6.65 5.17
N GLN A 97 3.68 7.21 4.91
CA GLN A 97 3.83 8.32 3.98
C GLN A 97 4.75 7.93 2.82
N ASP A 98 4.17 7.90 1.64
CA ASP A 98 4.86 7.55 0.40
C ASP A 98 4.83 8.70 -0.62
N VAL A 99 5.80 8.66 -1.52
CA VAL A 99 5.99 9.64 -2.58
C VAL A 99 5.59 9.03 -3.91
N VAL A 100 4.46 9.48 -4.45
CA VAL A 100 3.93 9.00 -5.71
C VAL A 100 4.29 9.96 -6.84
N LEU A 101 5.06 9.48 -7.82
CA LEU A 101 5.50 10.29 -8.96
C LEU A 101 4.49 10.19 -10.11
N VAL A 102 3.59 11.16 -10.25
CA VAL A 102 2.65 11.26 -11.38
C VAL A 102 2.60 12.67 -11.93
N GLU A 103 3.35 12.90 -13.01
CA GLU A 103 3.62 14.21 -13.63
C GLU A 103 4.38 15.18 -12.71
N ASP A 104 3.95 15.29 -11.45
CA ASP A 104 4.59 15.95 -10.32
C ASP A 104 4.79 14.94 -9.15
N GLU A 105 5.53 15.38 -8.13
CA GLU A 105 5.72 14.62 -6.89
C GLU A 105 4.51 14.82 -5.97
N LEU A 106 3.82 13.73 -5.62
CA LEU A 106 2.68 13.75 -4.71
C LEU A 106 3.05 13.04 -3.41
N VAL A 107 2.88 13.72 -2.30
CA VAL A 107 3.11 13.18 -0.98
C VAL A 107 1.78 12.76 -0.38
N ILE A 108 1.63 11.46 -0.15
CA ILE A 108 0.38 10.86 0.31
C ILE A 108 0.63 10.12 1.62
N VAL A 109 -0.23 10.38 2.59
CA VAL A 109 -0.25 9.69 3.88
C VAL A 109 -1.43 8.75 3.90
N TYR A 110 -1.19 7.50 4.29
CA TYR A 110 -2.16 6.42 4.37
C TYR A 110 -2.32 5.95 5.81
N ASP A 111 -3.57 5.91 6.29
CA ASP A 111 -3.94 5.40 7.60
C ASP A 111 -4.98 4.29 7.49
N SER A 112 -4.80 3.19 8.20
CA SER A 112 -5.84 2.15 8.29
C SER A 112 -7.05 2.66 9.10
N VAL A 113 -8.26 2.45 8.57
CA VAL A 113 -9.51 2.95 9.19
C VAL A 113 -10.23 1.83 9.92
N ASP A 114 -10.50 2.05 11.21
CA ASP A 114 -11.19 1.13 12.14
C ASP A 114 -10.51 -0.23 12.39
N ALA A 115 -9.86 -0.80 11.38
CA ALA A 115 -9.16 -2.07 11.40
C ALA A 115 -7.99 -2.08 10.38
N PRO A 116 -6.98 -2.94 10.59
CA PRO A 116 -5.97 -3.22 9.57
C PRO A 116 -6.58 -3.75 8.27
N LEU A 117 -5.84 -3.63 7.17
CA LEU A 117 -6.16 -4.36 5.93
C LEU A 117 -5.96 -5.86 6.17
N GLU A 118 -6.89 -6.69 5.69
CA GLU A 118 -6.78 -8.14 5.75
C GLU A 118 -6.15 -8.63 4.44
N LEU A 119 -4.99 -9.28 4.55
CA LEU A 119 -4.24 -9.88 3.46
C LEU A 119 -4.26 -11.41 3.64
N ASP A 120 -5.14 -12.07 2.92
CA ASP A 120 -5.31 -13.52 2.97
C ASP A 120 -4.61 -14.16 1.77
N LEU A 121 -3.60 -14.99 2.05
CA LEU A 121 -2.76 -15.62 1.04
C LEU A 121 -2.80 -17.15 1.17
N SER A 122 -2.97 -17.82 0.05
CA SER A 122 -2.92 -19.25 -0.14
C SER A 122 -1.65 -19.61 -0.91
N LEU A 123 -0.75 -20.31 -0.24
CA LEU A 123 0.49 -20.82 -0.83
C LEU A 123 0.28 -22.29 -1.19
N ARG A 124 0.57 -22.67 -2.43
CA ARG A 124 0.49 -24.06 -2.92
C ARG A 124 1.85 -24.51 -3.40
N GLY A 125 2.29 -25.69 -2.96
CA GLY A 125 3.56 -26.26 -3.42
C GLY A 125 4.81 -25.62 -2.82
N VAL A 126 4.74 -25.02 -1.63
CA VAL A 126 5.91 -24.44 -0.94
C VAL A 126 7.07 -25.47 -0.89
N PRO A 127 8.31 -25.12 -1.27
CA PRO A 127 8.81 -23.75 -1.50
C PRO A 127 8.76 -23.24 -2.96
N ASP A 128 8.39 -24.07 -3.93
CA ASP A 128 8.40 -23.74 -5.37
C ASP A 128 7.03 -24.03 -5.98
N GLY A 129 6.22 -22.99 -6.13
CA GLY A 129 4.81 -23.15 -6.47
C GLY A 129 4.08 -21.82 -6.64
N THR A 130 2.81 -21.76 -6.26
CA THR A 130 1.94 -20.61 -6.56
C THR A 130 1.43 -19.91 -5.31
N LEU A 131 1.23 -18.61 -5.44
CA LEU A 131 0.57 -17.70 -4.51
C LEU A 131 -0.79 -17.28 -5.10
N GLN A 132 -1.84 -17.34 -4.30
CA GLN A 132 -3.13 -16.71 -4.60
C GLN A 132 -3.63 -16.00 -3.35
N GLY A 133 -4.41 -14.94 -3.46
CA GLY A 133 -4.93 -14.28 -2.28
C GLY A 133 -5.77 -13.06 -2.55
N THR A 134 -6.13 -12.38 -1.46
CA THR A 134 -6.90 -11.14 -1.50
C THR A 134 -6.35 -10.13 -0.50
N LEU A 135 -6.40 -8.84 -0.87
CA LEU A 135 -6.20 -7.73 0.05
C LEU A 135 -7.50 -6.92 0.10
N THR A 136 -8.06 -6.79 1.30
CA THR A 136 -9.28 -6.02 1.52
C THR A 136 -9.15 -5.10 2.72
N GLY A 137 -9.77 -3.94 2.66
CA GLY A 137 -9.84 -3.02 3.80
C GLY A 137 -9.99 -1.57 3.37
N ALA A 138 -10.11 -0.69 4.36
CA ALA A 138 -10.30 0.74 4.15
C ALA A 138 -9.10 1.53 4.65
N LEU A 139 -8.73 2.54 3.88
CA LEU A 139 -7.70 3.52 4.22
C LEU A 139 -8.30 4.93 4.19
N GLU A 140 -7.80 5.79 5.06
CA GLU A 140 -7.94 7.23 4.95
C GLU A 140 -6.65 7.76 4.33
N MET A 141 -6.80 8.63 3.34
CA MET A 141 -5.70 9.30 2.67
C MET A 141 -5.68 10.77 3.07
N THR A 142 -4.50 11.27 3.41
CA THR A 142 -4.24 12.69 3.64
C THR A 142 -2.96 13.16 2.92
N GLY A 143 -2.65 14.46 2.99
CA GLY A 143 -1.52 15.06 2.26
C GLY A 143 -1.98 15.77 0.99
N ASP A 144 -1.29 15.53 -0.12
CA ASP A 144 -1.62 16.14 -1.42
C ASP A 144 -2.90 15.56 -2.04
N ILE A 145 -3.28 14.35 -1.62
CA ILE A 145 -4.54 13.71 -1.99
C ILE A 145 -5.28 13.32 -0.70
N THR A 146 -6.56 13.66 -0.63
CA THR A 146 -7.39 13.40 0.56
C THR A 146 -8.64 12.61 0.25
N GLY A 147 -9.06 11.76 1.18
CA GLY A 147 -10.32 11.01 1.11
C GLY A 147 -10.17 9.57 1.55
N SER A 148 -11.28 8.83 1.57
CA SER A 148 -11.27 7.41 1.92
C SER A 148 -11.23 6.52 0.68
N VAL A 149 -10.53 5.41 0.81
CA VAL A 149 -10.45 4.35 -0.20
C VAL A 149 -10.71 3.00 0.41
N VAL A 150 -11.50 2.20 -0.29
CA VAL A 150 -11.74 0.80 0.04
C VAL A 150 -11.08 -0.05 -1.04
N LEU A 151 -10.18 -0.93 -0.62
CA LEU A 151 -9.50 -1.89 -1.45
C LEU A 151 -10.25 -3.21 -1.47
N ASP A 152 -10.42 -3.76 -2.67
CA ASP A 152 -10.85 -5.13 -2.90
C ASP A 152 -10.01 -5.68 -4.05
N LEU A 153 -8.90 -6.32 -3.68
CA LEU A 153 -7.87 -6.79 -4.60
C LEU A 153 -7.70 -8.30 -4.51
N THR A 154 -7.45 -8.91 -5.65
CA THR A 154 -7.01 -10.29 -5.86
C THR A 154 -5.54 -10.28 -6.23
N ILE A 155 -4.80 -11.25 -5.71
CA ILE A 155 -3.36 -11.41 -5.89
C ILE A 155 -3.12 -12.81 -6.45
N GLU A 156 -2.32 -12.92 -7.50
CA GLU A 156 -1.87 -14.19 -8.08
C GLU A 156 -0.37 -14.09 -8.38
N GLY A 157 0.40 -15.15 -8.21
CA GLY A 157 1.81 -15.15 -8.58
C GLY A 157 2.49 -16.47 -8.29
N ASP A 158 3.82 -16.50 -8.44
CA ASP A 158 4.65 -17.66 -8.13
C ASP A 158 5.51 -17.40 -6.89
N ILE A 159 5.92 -18.47 -6.23
CA ILE A 159 6.87 -18.48 -5.12
C ILE A 159 8.04 -19.40 -5.44
N GLU A 160 9.21 -19.05 -4.90
CA GLU A 160 10.44 -19.82 -5.06
C GLU A 160 11.23 -19.85 -3.74
N PRO A 161 12.16 -20.80 -3.58
CA PRO A 161 13.18 -20.73 -2.54
C PRO A 161 14.00 -19.45 -2.68
N ASP A 162 14.40 -18.86 -1.56
CA ASP A 162 15.33 -17.72 -1.59
C ASP A 162 16.71 -18.20 -2.08
N PRO A 163 17.32 -17.55 -3.10
CA PRO A 163 18.62 -17.96 -3.63
C PRO A 163 19.78 -17.75 -2.65
N MET A 164 19.59 -16.95 -1.60
CA MET A 164 20.56 -16.77 -0.52
C MET A 164 20.35 -17.78 0.63
N ASP A 165 19.15 -18.32 0.77
CA ASP A 165 18.80 -19.32 1.79
C ASP A 165 17.63 -20.20 1.30
N GLU A 166 17.92 -21.38 0.76
CA GLU A 166 16.91 -22.28 0.19
C GLU A 166 15.87 -22.79 1.21
N ALA A 167 16.08 -22.56 2.52
CA ALA A 167 15.08 -22.84 3.55
C ALA A 167 14.01 -21.74 3.65
N ARG A 168 14.26 -20.56 3.09
CA ARG A 168 13.33 -19.44 3.03
C ARG A 168 12.56 -19.45 1.71
N VAL A 169 11.38 -18.84 1.75
CA VAL A 169 10.48 -18.72 0.62
C VAL A 169 10.28 -17.25 0.31
N ARG A 170 10.24 -16.91 -0.98
CA ARG A 170 9.93 -15.56 -1.47
C ARG A 170 9.00 -15.63 -2.68
N ARG A 171 8.43 -14.50 -3.07
CA ARG A 171 7.74 -14.37 -4.35
C ARG A 171 8.74 -14.38 -5.50
N VAL A 172 8.37 -14.95 -6.65
CA VAL A 172 9.17 -14.83 -7.87
C VAL A 172 8.98 -13.42 -8.43
N PRO A 173 10.05 -12.61 -8.59
CA PRO A 173 9.94 -11.28 -9.13
C PRO A 173 9.34 -11.28 -10.55
N GLY A 174 8.44 -10.33 -10.83
CA GLY A 174 7.78 -10.16 -12.14
C GLY A 174 6.58 -11.10 -12.38
N THR A 175 6.17 -11.90 -11.39
CA THR A 175 5.06 -12.85 -11.54
C THR A 175 3.80 -12.46 -10.77
N THR A 176 3.91 -11.54 -9.80
CA THR A 176 2.78 -11.18 -8.95
C THR A 176 1.85 -10.23 -9.70
N THR A 177 0.67 -10.71 -10.06
CA THR A 177 -0.41 -9.90 -10.63
C THR A 177 -1.37 -9.49 -9.52
N ILE A 178 -1.66 -8.19 -9.43
CA ILE A 178 -2.63 -7.63 -8.48
C ILE A 178 -3.75 -7.00 -9.29
N ARG A 179 -4.99 -7.44 -9.04
CA ARG A 179 -6.19 -7.02 -9.76
C ARG A 179 -7.32 -6.66 -8.84
N GLY A 180 -8.20 -5.75 -9.22
CA GLY A 180 -9.43 -5.50 -8.48
C GLY A 180 -9.82 -4.04 -8.52
N THR A 181 -10.31 -3.52 -7.40
CA THR A 181 -10.79 -2.15 -7.33
C THR A 181 -10.28 -1.39 -6.12
N ALA A 182 -10.03 -0.09 -6.34
CA ALA A 182 -9.97 0.93 -5.31
C ALA A 182 -11.24 1.78 -5.43
N THR A 183 -12.10 1.75 -4.42
CA THR A 183 -13.37 2.48 -4.41
C THR A 183 -13.28 3.69 -3.49
N SER A 184 -13.70 4.85 -3.98
CA SER A 184 -13.72 6.11 -3.23
C SER A 184 -14.98 6.93 -3.54
N PRO A 185 -15.23 8.05 -2.83
CA PRO A 185 -16.32 8.95 -3.17
C PRO A 185 -16.27 9.52 -4.60
N TYR A 186 -15.09 9.51 -5.23
CA TYR A 186 -14.85 10.01 -6.58
C TYR A 186 -15.09 8.97 -7.67
N GLY A 187 -15.22 7.69 -7.31
CA GLY A 187 -15.46 6.61 -8.25
C GLY A 187 -14.81 5.29 -7.87
N VAL A 188 -14.93 4.32 -8.77
CA VAL A 188 -14.30 3.00 -8.69
C VAL A 188 -13.18 2.97 -9.71
N PHE A 189 -11.97 2.67 -9.25
CA PHE A 189 -10.76 2.63 -10.07
C PHE A 189 -10.29 1.19 -10.18
N GLU A 190 -10.11 0.71 -11.41
CA GLU A 190 -9.57 -0.63 -11.65
C GLU A 190 -8.07 -0.64 -11.38
N VAL A 191 -7.64 -1.66 -10.64
CA VAL A 191 -6.23 -1.99 -10.41
C VAL A 191 -5.91 -3.23 -11.24
N ASP A 192 -4.85 -3.16 -12.05
CA ASP A 192 -4.28 -4.30 -12.79
C ASP A 192 -2.79 -4.01 -12.98
N VAL A 193 -1.97 -4.53 -12.06
CA VAL A 193 -0.51 -4.31 -12.02
C VAL A 193 0.24 -5.64 -11.92
N VAL A 194 1.47 -5.67 -12.43
CA VAL A 194 2.36 -6.84 -12.37
C VAL A 194 3.68 -6.43 -11.72
N ARG A 195 4.13 -7.21 -10.73
CA ARG A 195 5.32 -6.99 -9.91
C ARG A 195 6.22 -8.22 -9.84
#